data_AF-A0A9N9PWQ1-F1
#
_entry.id   AF-A0A9N9PWQ1-F1
#
_cell.length_a   1.000
_cell.length_b   1.000
_cell.length_c   1.000
_cell.angle_alpha   90.00
_cell.angle_beta   90.00
_cell.angle_gamma   90.00
#
_symmetry.space_group_name_H-M   'P 1'
#
loop_
_entity.id
_entity.type
_entity.pdbx_description
1 polymer ?
#
loop_
_entity_poly.entity_id
_entity_poly.type
_entity_poly.pdbx_seq_one_letter_code
_entity_poly.pdbx_strand_id
1 'polypeptide(L)'
;MSYDLNIPCLSSTPTPELERTIAFLASLGYTTLALSQTHNASSLPSQVTNTIPLPPILKTPSKTTILRRCTLILSDPAHNPRLTALSQSYDILALRPTTEKAYLSACLSMPEISIISLDLTQRFGFHFKPKPLMTAVNRGVRFEINYAQAVQGDGPARRNFISNAMAIIRGTKGRGIVISSEATDVIAVRAPADVLNLLGVWGLGRERGLEALGVNPRGVVVNEGLKRSGFRGVIDVVNGGERPVVERKEGGKESAKAKTKRKVEETTVEGTPPISKRQAKRMKLEALKASKANASSQSQKEGSSSPQIKTQIQSKATTSDSTSKLKPKG
;
A
#
# COMPACT_ATOMS: atom_id res chain seq x y z
N MET A 1 -2.15 -9.82 0.78
CA MET A 1 -1.99 -9.92 -0.68
C MET A 1 -0.86 -8.99 -1.08
N SER A 2 0.01 -9.47 -1.94
CA SER A 2 1.14 -8.77 -2.53
C SER A 2 0.83 -8.54 -4.01
N TYR A 3 1.25 -7.40 -4.53
CA TYR A 3 0.90 -6.93 -5.86
C TYR A 3 2.16 -6.57 -6.63
N ASP A 4 2.20 -6.95 -7.90
CA ASP A 4 3.08 -6.32 -8.88
C ASP A 4 2.20 -5.81 -10.02
N LEU A 5 2.08 -4.49 -10.16
CA LEU A 5 1.13 -3.89 -11.09
C LEU A 5 1.78 -3.53 -12.44
N ASN A 6 3.04 -3.91 -12.71
CA ASN A 6 3.69 -3.61 -13.99
C ASN A 6 4.64 -4.72 -14.45
N ILE A 7 4.12 -5.71 -15.19
CA ILE A 7 4.95 -6.68 -15.91
C ILE A 7 4.79 -6.41 -17.40
N PRO A 8 5.85 -5.98 -18.12
CA PRO A 8 5.76 -5.68 -19.54
C PRO A 8 5.30 -6.90 -20.36
N CYS A 9 4.27 -6.72 -21.17
CA CYS A 9 3.77 -7.70 -22.13
C CYS A 9 3.97 -7.15 -23.54
N LEU A 10 5.07 -7.56 -24.19
CA LEU A 10 5.49 -7.03 -25.49
C LEU A 10 4.73 -7.66 -26.67
N SER A 11 4.24 -8.89 -26.50
CA SER A 11 3.51 -9.63 -27.53
C SER A 11 2.12 -9.99 -27.04
N SER A 12 1.20 -10.15 -27.99
CA SER A 12 -0.12 -10.77 -27.75
C SER A 12 0.00 -12.27 -27.50
N THR A 13 1.05 -12.89 -28.03
CA THR A 13 1.36 -14.31 -27.79
C THR A 13 2.17 -14.46 -26.51
N PRO A 14 1.81 -15.40 -25.62
CA PRO A 14 2.57 -15.65 -24.41
C PRO A 14 3.96 -16.14 -24.77
N THR A 15 4.99 -15.39 -24.39
CA THR A 15 6.39 -15.81 -24.55
C THR A 15 6.79 -16.70 -23.37
N PRO A 16 7.71 -17.66 -23.57
CA PRO A 16 8.19 -18.52 -22.48
C PRO A 16 8.89 -17.70 -21.37
N GLU A 17 9.49 -16.57 -21.73
CA GLU A 17 10.09 -15.62 -20.78
C GLU A 17 9.04 -15.01 -19.86
N LEU A 18 7.90 -14.56 -20.41
CA LEU A 18 6.80 -14.01 -19.63
C LEU A 18 6.22 -15.05 -18.66
N GLU A 19 6.02 -16.29 -19.13
CA GLU A 19 5.54 -17.39 -18.27
C GLU A 19 6.52 -17.70 -17.13
N ARG A 20 7.83 -17.71 -17.41
CA ARG A 20 8.88 -17.88 -16.39
C ARG A 20 8.87 -16.75 -15.37
N THR A 21 8.75 -15.50 -15.81
CA THR A 21 8.66 -14.33 -14.94
C THR A 21 7.44 -14.41 -14.02
N ILE A 22 6.28 -14.78 -14.56
CA ILE A 22 5.04 -14.98 -13.77
C ILE A 22 5.21 -16.10 -12.75
N ALA A 23 5.76 -17.25 -13.15
CA ALA A 23 5.98 -18.38 -12.26
C ALA A 23 6.96 -18.03 -11.13
N PHE A 24 8.01 -17.26 -11.44
CA PHE A 24 9.00 -16.81 -10.46
C PHE A 24 8.42 -15.76 -9.50
N LEU A 25 7.67 -14.78 -9.99
CA LEU A 25 6.96 -13.82 -9.13
C LEU A 25 6.00 -14.53 -8.17
N ALA A 26 5.27 -15.54 -8.66
CA ALA A 26 4.39 -16.33 -7.83
C ALA A 26 5.16 -17.12 -6.74
N SER A 27 6.33 -17.67 -7.06
CA SER A 27 7.16 -18.39 -6.07
C SER A 27 7.77 -17.46 -5.02
N LEU A 28 8.07 -16.21 -5.38
CA LEU A 28 8.48 -15.15 -4.44
C LEU A 28 7.33 -14.65 -3.55
N GLY A 29 6.11 -15.12 -3.81
CA GLY A 29 4.93 -14.83 -3.00
C GLY A 29 4.09 -13.68 -3.50
N TYR A 30 4.21 -13.25 -4.76
CA TYR A 30 3.26 -12.31 -5.39
C TYR A 30 1.94 -13.00 -5.74
N THR A 31 0.82 -12.45 -5.27
CA THR A 31 -0.51 -13.04 -5.47
C THR A 31 -1.29 -12.44 -6.64
N THR A 32 -1.06 -11.17 -6.94
CA THR A 32 -1.78 -10.46 -8.01
C THR A 32 -0.78 -9.74 -8.90
N LEU A 33 -0.83 -10.04 -10.19
CA LEU A 33 0.10 -9.53 -11.18
C LEU A 33 -0.67 -8.79 -12.27
N ALA A 34 -0.22 -7.60 -12.67
CA ALA A 34 -0.78 -6.91 -13.83
C ALA A 34 0.20 -6.92 -15.00
N LEU A 35 -0.24 -7.51 -16.11
CA LEU A 35 0.47 -7.48 -17.37
C LEU A 35 0.19 -6.13 -18.04
N SER A 36 1.24 -5.42 -18.44
CA SER A 36 1.16 -4.06 -18.97
C SER A 36 1.50 -4.02 -20.45
N GLN A 37 0.59 -3.47 -21.24
CA GLN A 37 0.84 -3.10 -22.64
C GLN A 37 1.06 -1.59 -22.75
N THR A 38 2.13 -1.19 -23.44
CA THR A 38 2.48 0.22 -23.61
C THR A 38 1.99 0.72 -24.96
N HIS A 39 1.29 1.85 -24.96
CA HIS A 39 0.79 2.51 -26.18
C HIS A 39 1.25 3.96 -26.23
N ASN A 40 1.54 4.48 -27.43
CA ASN A 40 1.78 5.91 -27.63
C ASN A 40 0.46 6.60 -27.99
N ALA A 41 0.14 7.71 -27.31
CA ALA A 41 -1.09 8.46 -27.56
C ALA A 41 -1.19 9.00 -28.99
N SER A 42 -0.06 9.32 -29.64
CA SER A 42 -0.01 9.81 -31.01
C SER A 42 -0.31 8.74 -32.07
N SER A 43 -0.08 7.46 -31.75
CA SER A 43 -0.23 6.34 -32.69
C SER A 43 -1.32 5.36 -32.26
N LEU A 44 -2.30 5.83 -31.48
CA LEU A 44 -3.33 4.95 -30.94
C LEU A 44 -4.30 4.51 -32.05
N PRO A 45 -4.50 3.19 -32.26
CA PRO A 45 -5.36 2.69 -33.31
C PRO A 45 -6.82 3.12 -33.12
N SER A 46 -7.58 3.10 -34.22
CA SER A 46 -8.98 3.54 -34.22
C SER A 46 -9.88 2.69 -33.33
N GLN A 47 -9.57 1.40 -33.22
CA GLN A 47 -10.24 0.46 -32.33
C GLN A 47 -9.28 0.06 -31.21
N VAL A 48 -9.73 0.22 -29.96
CA VAL A 48 -8.97 -0.19 -28.78
C VAL A 48 -9.20 -1.68 -28.55
N THR A 49 -8.27 -2.51 -29.00
CA THR A 49 -8.26 -3.95 -28.71
C THR A 49 -7.27 -4.25 -27.60
N ASN A 50 -7.71 -5.04 -26.62
CA ASN A 50 -6.84 -5.55 -25.57
C ASN A 50 -6.27 -6.90 -26.03
N THR A 51 -4.96 -6.95 -26.26
CA THR A 51 -4.29 -8.14 -26.78
C THR A 51 -3.62 -8.97 -25.69
N ILE A 52 -3.77 -8.59 -24.41
CA ILE A 52 -3.11 -9.28 -23.30
C ILE A 52 -3.80 -10.63 -23.07
N PRO A 53 -3.05 -11.75 -23.14
CA PRO A 53 -3.61 -13.08 -22.97
C PRO A 53 -4.09 -13.27 -21.52
N LEU A 54 -5.27 -13.88 -21.37
CA LEU A 54 -5.81 -14.32 -20.08
C LEU A 54 -5.76 -15.85 -19.97
N PRO A 55 -5.81 -16.41 -18.76
CA PRO A 55 -6.02 -17.85 -18.57
C PRO A 55 -7.28 -18.33 -19.31
N PRO A 56 -7.27 -19.51 -19.97
CA PRO A 56 -6.25 -20.56 -19.88
C PRO A 56 -5.08 -20.44 -20.88
N ILE A 57 -5.08 -19.45 -21.78
CA ILE A 57 -4.05 -19.29 -22.82
C ILE A 57 -2.67 -19.05 -22.17
N LEU A 58 -2.65 -18.28 -21.09
CA LEU A 58 -1.48 -18.04 -20.27
C LEU A 58 -1.40 -19.05 -19.12
N LYS A 59 -0.31 -19.82 -19.07
CA LYS A 59 -0.06 -20.75 -17.95
C LYS A 59 0.20 -19.96 -16.68
N THR A 60 -0.73 -20.07 -15.74
CA THR A 60 -0.68 -19.33 -14.48
C THR A 60 -0.75 -20.29 -13.29
N PRO A 61 0.03 -20.06 -12.22
CA PRO A 61 -0.07 -20.83 -10.98
C PRO A 61 -1.46 -20.69 -10.34
N SER A 62 -1.93 -21.73 -9.65
CA SER A 62 -3.32 -21.87 -9.14
C SER A 62 -3.79 -20.83 -8.11
N LYS A 63 -2.93 -19.89 -7.71
CA LYS A 63 -3.24 -18.81 -6.74
C LYS A 63 -2.90 -17.41 -7.27
N THR A 64 -2.51 -17.29 -8.53
CA THR A 64 -2.09 -16.02 -9.12
C THR A 64 -3.24 -15.39 -9.90
N THR A 65 -3.66 -14.19 -9.51
CA THR A 65 -4.62 -13.39 -10.28
C THR A 65 -3.89 -12.54 -11.30
N ILE A 66 -4.26 -12.64 -12.57
CA ILE A 66 -3.73 -11.81 -13.65
C ILE A 66 -4.71 -10.66 -13.95
N LEU A 67 -4.17 -9.45 -13.99
CA LEU A 67 -4.86 -8.23 -14.41
C LEU A 67 -4.25 -7.72 -15.72
N ARG A 68 -5.03 -7.01 -16.52
CA ARG A 68 -4.60 -6.39 -17.76
C ARG A 68 -4.48 -4.89 -17.55
N ARG A 69 -3.30 -4.36 -17.78
CA ARG A 69 -2.97 -2.95 -17.62
C ARG A 69 -2.59 -2.34 -18.97
N CYS A 70 -3.00 -1.10 -19.18
CA CYS A 70 -2.51 -0.26 -20.27
C CYS A 70 -1.65 0.87 -19.68
N THR A 71 -0.45 1.07 -20.22
CA THR A 71 0.39 2.25 -19.93
C THR A 71 0.42 3.15 -21.16
N LEU A 72 -0.21 4.31 -21.08
CA LEU A 72 -0.29 5.25 -22.19
C LEU A 72 0.81 6.32 -22.07
N ILE A 73 1.69 6.39 -23.06
CA ILE A 73 2.71 7.45 -23.18
C ILE A 73 2.03 8.69 -23.76
N LEU A 74 2.10 9.81 -23.02
CA LEU A 74 1.45 11.05 -23.39
C LEU A 74 2.44 12.22 -23.35
N SER A 75 2.60 12.89 -24.49
CA SER A 75 3.44 14.07 -24.66
C SER A 75 2.65 15.37 -24.60
N ASP A 76 1.47 15.43 -25.21
CA ASP A 76 0.63 16.62 -25.19
C ASP A 76 -0.82 16.28 -24.80
N PRO A 77 -1.37 16.89 -23.73
CA PRO A 77 -2.72 16.60 -23.27
C PRO A 77 -3.82 17.10 -24.20
N ALA A 78 -3.51 17.91 -25.21
CA ALA A 78 -4.50 18.31 -26.22
C ALA A 78 -4.79 17.22 -27.25
N HIS A 79 -3.93 16.19 -27.35
CA HIS A 79 -4.30 14.99 -28.09
C HIS A 79 -5.54 14.38 -27.43
N ASN A 80 -6.38 13.68 -28.18
CA ASN A 80 -7.51 12.93 -27.63
C ASN A 80 -7.11 11.46 -27.39
N PRO A 81 -6.57 11.12 -26.21
CA PRO A 81 -6.12 9.77 -25.90
C PRO A 81 -7.24 8.72 -25.80
N ARG A 82 -8.52 9.09 -26.02
CA ARG A 82 -9.67 8.17 -25.89
C ARG A 82 -9.64 7.39 -24.57
N LEU A 83 -9.31 8.08 -23.47
CA LEU A 83 -9.06 7.47 -22.16
C LEU A 83 -10.26 6.67 -21.67
N THR A 84 -11.49 7.13 -21.94
CA THR A 84 -12.70 6.41 -21.56
C THR A 84 -12.75 5.02 -22.21
N ALA A 85 -12.50 4.93 -23.52
CA ALA A 85 -12.47 3.65 -24.22
C ALA A 85 -11.33 2.74 -23.71
N LEU A 86 -10.15 3.30 -23.48
CA LEU A 86 -9.02 2.55 -22.86
C LEU A 86 -9.36 2.05 -21.45
N SER A 87 -9.98 2.89 -20.61
CA SER A 87 -10.33 2.53 -19.23
C SER A 87 -11.36 1.41 -19.16
N GLN A 88 -12.21 1.25 -20.18
CA GLN A 88 -13.19 0.17 -20.27
C GLN A 88 -12.56 -1.14 -20.76
N SER A 89 -11.56 -1.07 -21.65
CA SER A 89 -10.92 -2.26 -22.23
C SER A 89 -9.87 -2.94 -21.32
N TYR A 90 -9.32 -2.22 -20.33
CA TYR A 90 -8.29 -2.72 -19.43
C TYR A 90 -8.77 -2.72 -17.96
N ASP A 91 -8.12 -3.51 -17.11
CA ASP A 91 -8.38 -3.54 -15.67
C ASP A 91 -7.75 -2.34 -14.95
N ILE A 92 -6.63 -1.83 -15.46
CA ILE A 92 -5.89 -0.68 -14.91
C ILE A 92 -5.42 0.21 -16.05
N LEU A 93 -5.71 1.51 -15.98
CA LEU A 93 -5.12 2.52 -16.87
C LEU A 93 -4.06 3.34 -16.14
N ALA A 94 -2.84 3.28 -16.66
CA ALA A 94 -1.69 4.06 -16.22
C ALA A 94 -1.26 5.05 -17.31
N LEU A 95 -0.71 6.19 -16.90
CA LEU A 95 -0.20 7.22 -17.80
C LEU A 95 1.30 7.46 -17.57
N ARG A 96 2.07 7.54 -18.66
CA ARG A 96 3.49 7.89 -18.68
C ARG A 96 3.67 9.24 -19.37
N PRO A 97 3.58 10.36 -18.63
CA PRO A 97 3.76 11.69 -19.21
C PRO A 97 5.24 11.96 -19.53
N THR A 98 5.52 12.53 -20.71
CA THR A 98 6.90 12.86 -21.14
C THR A 98 7.21 14.36 -21.07
N THR A 99 6.19 15.22 -20.97
CA THR A 99 6.34 16.68 -20.86
C THR A 99 5.75 17.22 -19.56
N GLU A 100 6.18 18.41 -19.13
CA GLU A 100 5.60 19.08 -17.94
C GLU A 100 4.10 19.32 -18.11
N LYS A 101 3.66 19.73 -19.30
CA LYS A 101 2.25 19.99 -19.61
C LYS A 101 1.40 18.73 -19.44
N ALA A 102 1.85 17.60 -19.98
CA ALA A 102 1.17 16.31 -19.83
C ALA A 102 1.18 15.84 -18.37
N TYR A 103 2.31 15.99 -17.66
CA TYR A 103 2.43 15.65 -16.25
C TYR A 103 1.47 16.44 -15.36
N LEU A 104 1.39 17.76 -15.55
CA LEU A 104 0.46 18.62 -14.80
C LEU A 104 -0.99 18.26 -15.10
N SER A 105 -1.34 17.98 -16.36
CA SER A 105 -2.69 17.55 -16.72
C SER A 105 -3.05 16.21 -16.07
N ALA A 106 -2.13 15.25 -16.05
CA ALA A 106 -2.32 13.98 -15.34
C ALA A 106 -2.61 14.20 -13.84
N CYS A 107 -1.81 15.06 -13.19
CA CYS A 107 -1.95 15.34 -11.78
C CYS A 107 -3.25 16.09 -11.42
N LEU A 108 -3.72 16.98 -12.30
CA LEU A 108 -4.80 17.93 -11.98
C LEU A 108 -6.15 17.57 -12.59
N SER A 109 -6.20 17.11 -13.85
CA SER A 109 -7.43 17.15 -14.66
C SER A 109 -7.92 15.82 -15.21
N MET A 110 -7.12 14.76 -15.27
CA MET A 110 -7.51 13.47 -15.90
C MET A 110 -8.15 12.48 -14.91
N PRO A 111 -9.47 12.24 -14.92
CA PRO A 111 -10.14 11.37 -13.93
C PRO A 111 -10.03 9.86 -14.21
N GLU A 112 -9.77 9.45 -15.46
CA GLU A 112 -9.76 8.05 -15.89
C GLU A 112 -8.49 7.32 -15.44
N ILE A 113 -7.40 8.05 -15.19
CA ILE A 113 -6.12 7.45 -14.83
C ILE A 113 -6.09 7.08 -13.35
N SER A 114 -5.49 5.93 -13.06
CA SER A 114 -5.32 5.42 -11.69
C SER A 114 -3.88 5.51 -11.21
N ILE A 115 -2.94 5.39 -12.14
CA ILE A 115 -1.50 5.38 -11.89
C ILE A 115 -0.81 6.37 -12.83
N ILE A 116 0.12 7.16 -12.30
CA ILE A 116 1.11 7.91 -13.07
C ILE A 116 2.43 7.13 -12.98
N SER A 117 2.83 6.52 -14.09
CA SER A 117 4.02 5.68 -14.23
C SER A 117 5.10 6.42 -15.01
N LEU A 118 6.07 6.99 -14.30
CA LEU A 118 7.14 7.78 -14.90
C LEU A 118 8.33 6.89 -15.27
N ASP A 119 9.02 7.24 -16.36
CA ASP A 119 10.36 6.71 -16.61
C ASP A 119 11.37 7.52 -15.79
N LEU A 120 11.76 6.99 -14.64
CA LEU A 120 12.63 7.69 -13.70
C LEU A 120 14.10 7.65 -14.13
N THR A 121 14.46 6.86 -15.15
CA THR A 121 15.84 6.79 -15.66
C THR A 121 16.27 8.07 -16.40
N GLN A 122 15.30 8.87 -16.83
CA GLN A 122 15.53 10.06 -17.64
C GLN A 122 15.73 11.31 -16.77
N ARG A 123 16.42 12.31 -17.31
CA ARG A 123 16.49 13.64 -16.70
C ARG A 123 15.27 14.44 -17.14
N PHE A 124 14.36 14.72 -16.21
CA PHE A 124 13.20 15.56 -16.49
C PHE A 124 13.61 17.03 -16.65
N GLY A 125 13.02 17.70 -17.64
CA GLY A 125 13.17 19.14 -17.84
C GLY A 125 12.36 20.00 -16.86
N PHE A 126 11.66 19.37 -15.92
CA PHE A 126 10.80 20.02 -14.93
C PHE A 126 10.99 19.40 -13.54
N HIS A 127 10.51 20.10 -12.52
CA HIS A 127 10.62 19.67 -11.13
C HIS A 127 9.31 19.06 -10.63
N PHE A 128 9.41 18.01 -9.82
CA PHE A 128 8.26 17.40 -9.15
C PHE A 128 7.80 18.26 -7.97
N LYS A 129 6.94 19.26 -8.26
CA LYS A 129 6.41 20.18 -7.26
C LYS A 129 5.43 19.45 -6.30
N PRO A 130 5.49 19.68 -4.97
CA PRO A 130 4.60 19.02 -4.02
C PRO A 130 3.11 19.24 -4.27
N LYS A 131 2.70 20.43 -4.74
CA LYS A 131 1.28 20.76 -4.96
C LYS A 131 0.63 19.86 -6.03
N PRO A 132 1.14 19.77 -7.27
CA PRO A 132 0.62 18.80 -8.26
C PRO A 132 0.60 17.36 -7.76
N LEU A 133 1.69 16.89 -7.13
CA LEU A 133 1.79 15.53 -6.59
C LEU A 133 0.68 15.26 -5.57
N MET A 134 0.53 16.13 -4.56
CA MET A 134 -0.47 15.97 -3.51
C MET A 134 -1.90 16.08 -4.05
N THR A 135 -2.14 16.94 -5.06
CA THR A 135 -3.44 16.99 -5.73
C THR A 135 -3.79 15.65 -6.37
N ALA A 136 -2.84 15.02 -7.08
CA ALA A 136 -3.05 13.70 -7.67
C ALA A 136 -3.32 12.62 -6.60
N VAL A 137 -2.53 12.61 -5.53
CA VAL A 137 -2.70 11.66 -4.40
C VAL A 137 -4.08 11.80 -3.76
N ASN A 138 -4.52 13.04 -3.50
CA ASN A 138 -5.82 13.34 -2.90
C ASN A 138 -7.01 12.94 -3.80
N ARG A 139 -6.82 13.01 -5.13
CA ARG A 139 -7.81 12.53 -6.11
C ARG A 139 -7.91 11.01 -6.20
N GLY A 140 -7.01 10.27 -5.54
CA GLY A 140 -6.97 8.82 -5.60
C GLY A 140 -5.99 8.24 -6.63
N VAL A 141 -5.25 9.09 -7.35
CA VAL A 141 -4.20 8.67 -8.29
C VAL A 141 -2.94 8.28 -7.50
N ARG A 142 -2.17 7.32 -7.99
CA ARG A 142 -0.92 6.86 -7.37
C ARG A 142 0.27 7.12 -8.27
N PHE A 143 1.41 7.46 -7.67
CA PHE A 143 2.69 7.54 -8.37
C PHE A 143 3.36 6.18 -8.31
N GLU A 144 3.68 5.63 -9.47
CA GLU A 144 4.38 4.36 -9.55
C GLU A 144 5.88 4.57 -9.65
N ILE A 145 6.63 3.79 -8.87
CA ILE A 145 8.08 3.66 -8.95
C ILE A 145 8.40 2.24 -9.40
N ASN A 146 9.02 2.11 -10.58
CA ASN A 146 9.38 0.83 -11.17
C ASN A 146 10.82 0.47 -10.80
N TYR A 147 11.01 -0.39 -9.80
CA TYR A 147 12.34 -0.60 -9.22
C TYR A 147 13.33 -1.27 -10.18
N ALA A 148 12.86 -2.03 -11.20
CA ALA A 148 13.75 -2.67 -12.16
C ALA A 148 14.55 -1.64 -12.99
N GLN A 149 13.99 -0.44 -13.21
CA GLN A 149 14.70 0.68 -13.86
C GLN A 149 16.02 1.02 -13.14
N ALA A 150 16.07 0.90 -11.82
CA ALA A 150 17.29 1.13 -11.03
C ALA A 150 18.25 -0.08 -11.06
N VAL A 151 17.70 -1.29 -11.07
CA VAL A 151 18.45 -2.55 -11.00
C VAL A 151 19.13 -2.86 -12.34
N GLN A 152 18.41 -2.68 -13.43
CA GLN A 152 18.89 -2.92 -14.81
C GLN A 152 19.58 -1.69 -15.41
N GLY A 153 19.29 -0.49 -14.89
CA GLY A 153 19.84 0.76 -15.42
C GLY A 153 21.36 0.88 -15.28
N ASP A 154 21.97 1.54 -16.27
CA ASP A 154 23.37 1.92 -16.26
C ASP A 154 23.67 2.99 -15.17
N GLY A 155 24.95 3.36 -15.00
CA GLY A 155 25.35 4.32 -13.98
C GLY A 155 24.57 5.66 -14.05
N PRO A 156 24.50 6.32 -15.22
CA PRO A 156 23.70 7.53 -15.41
C PRO A 156 22.20 7.34 -15.14
N ALA A 157 21.56 6.33 -15.74
CA ALA A 157 20.14 6.03 -15.55
C ALA A 157 19.80 5.80 -14.08
N ARG A 158 20.65 5.06 -13.36
CA ARG A 158 20.47 4.78 -11.93
C ARG A 158 20.58 6.03 -11.08
N ARG A 159 21.50 6.94 -11.38
CA ARG A 159 21.60 8.23 -10.67
C ARG A 159 20.36 9.09 -10.88
N ASN A 160 19.87 9.17 -12.11
CA ASN A 160 18.63 9.88 -12.44
C ASN A 160 17.44 9.24 -11.72
N PHE A 161 17.33 7.92 -11.75
CA PHE A 161 16.29 7.17 -11.06
C PHE A 161 16.25 7.53 -9.57
N ILE A 162 17.38 7.44 -8.88
CA ILE A 162 17.45 7.72 -7.44
C ILE A 162 17.06 9.18 -7.16
N SER A 163 17.58 10.14 -7.93
CA SER A 163 17.26 11.56 -7.79
C SER A 163 15.75 11.82 -7.97
N ASN A 164 15.16 11.27 -9.03
CA ASN A 164 13.75 11.45 -9.37
C ASN A 164 12.84 10.74 -8.36
N ALA A 165 13.15 9.51 -7.97
CA ALA A 165 12.41 8.75 -6.96
C ALA A 165 12.40 9.51 -5.62
N MET A 166 13.56 10.00 -5.17
CA MET A 166 13.66 10.81 -3.95
C MET A 166 12.86 12.11 -4.05
N ALA A 167 12.84 12.77 -5.22
CA ALA A 167 12.05 13.97 -5.43
C ALA A 167 10.54 13.69 -5.32
N ILE A 168 10.06 12.59 -5.90
CA ILE A 168 8.66 12.16 -5.78
C ILE A 168 8.32 11.81 -4.34
N ILE A 169 9.13 10.97 -3.67
CA ILE A 169 8.93 10.56 -2.28
C ILE A 169 8.83 11.80 -1.36
N ARG A 170 9.74 12.76 -1.53
CA ARG A 170 9.75 14.01 -0.76
C ARG A 170 8.51 14.86 -1.07
N GLY A 171 8.16 15.00 -2.34
CA GLY A 171 7.03 15.81 -2.78
C GLY A 171 5.66 15.25 -2.39
N THR A 172 5.53 13.92 -2.29
CA THR A 172 4.32 13.24 -1.79
C THR A 172 4.32 13.00 -0.28
N LYS A 173 5.42 13.30 0.42
CA LYS A 173 5.65 12.92 1.82
C LYS A 173 5.52 11.41 2.04
N GLY A 174 5.92 10.60 1.04
CA GLY A 174 5.81 9.15 1.03
C GLY A 174 4.39 8.60 0.83
N ARG A 175 3.39 9.44 0.56
CA ARG A 175 1.98 9.03 0.38
C ARG A 175 1.67 8.71 -1.07
N GLY A 176 0.72 7.80 -1.29
CA GLY A 176 0.18 7.53 -2.62
C GLY A 176 1.19 6.97 -3.61
N ILE A 177 2.18 6.21 -3.13
CA ILE A 177 3.20 5.54 -3.94
C ILE A 177 2.79 4.09 -4.15
N VAL A 178 2.98 3.57 -5.36
CA VAL A 178 2.88 2.16 -5.70
C VAL A 178 4.23 1.70 -6.21
N ILE A 179 4.66 0.51 -5.81
CA ILE A 179 5.90 -0.10 -6.30
C ILE A 179 5.55 -1.28 -7.18
N SER A 180 6.15 -1.32 -8.37
CA SER A 180 6.03 -2.40 -9.33
C SER A 180 7.40 -2.74 -9.89
N SER A 181 7.54 -3.89 -10.56
CA SER A 181 8.84 -4.28 -11.12
C SER A 181 9.18 -3.52 -12.40
N GLU A 182 8.31 -3.54 -13.41
CA GLU A 182 8.66 -3.26 -14.82
C GLU A 182 9.86 -4.08 -15.31
N ALA A 183 10.03 -5.28 -14.75
CA ALA A 183 11.14 -6.16 -15.11
C ALA A 183 10.85 -6.83 -16.46
N THR A 184 11.75 -6.65 -17.43
CA THR A 184 11.76 -7.41 -18.69
C THR A 184 12.25 -8.84 -18.49
N ASP A 185 13.14 -9.03 -17.52
CA ASP A 185 13.84 -10.28 -17.27
C ASP A 185 13.61 -10.77 -15.84
N VAL A 186 13.57 -12.09 -15.67
CA VAL A 186 13.43 -12.76 -14.37
C VAL A 186 14.50 -12.29 -13.37
N ILE A 187 15.71 -12.01 -13.85
CA ILE A 187 16.86 -11.60 -13.04
C ILE A 187 16.63 -10.24 -12.37
N ALA A 188 15.79 -9.38 -12.92
CA ALA A 188 15.49 -8.07 -12.37
C ALA A 188 14.37 -8.09 -11.31
N VAL A 189 13.66 -9.21 -11.17
CA VAL A 189 12.61 -9.38 -10.17
C VAL A 189 13.20 -9.53 -8.76
N ARG A 190 12.51 -9.03 -7.73
CA ARG A 190 12.94 -9.08 -6.33
C ARG A 190 11.77 -9.52 -5.45
N ALA A 191 12.07 -10.15 -4.31
CA ALA A 191 11.05 -10.50 -3.33
C ALA A 191 10.51 -9.23 -2.64
N PRO A 192 9.25 -9.21 -2.13
CA PRO A 192 8.69 -8.04 -1.48
C PRO A 192 9.53 -7.48 -0.31
N ALA A 193 10.22 -8.37 0.43
CA ALA A 193 11.11 -7.98 1.52
C ALA A 193 12.37 -7.23 1.01
N ASP A 194 12.96 -7.68 -0.09
CA ASP A 194 14.12 -7.03 -0.71
C ASP A 194 13.74 -5.67 -1.29
N VAL A 195 12.57 -5.60 -1.94
CA VAL A 195 12.02 -4.35 -2.44
C VAL A 195 11.84 -3.36 -1.29
N LEU A 196 11.28 -3.79 -0.15
CA LEU A 196 11.13 -2.93 1.03
C LEU A 196 12.47 -2.38 1.54
N ASN A 197 13.53 -3.17 1.50
CA ASN A 197 14.88 -2.73 1.88
C ASN A 197 15.42 -1.67 0.90
N LEU A 198 15.24 -1.87 -0.41
CA LEU A 198 15.63 -0.89 -1.44
C LEU A 198 14.89 0.45 -1.26
N LEU A 199 13.60 0.40 -0.94
CA LEU A 199 12.81 1.61 -0.67
C LEU A 199 13.35 2.40 0.53
N GLY A 200 13.84 1.70 1.56
CA GLY A 200 14.51 2.32 2.70
C GLY A 200 15.77 3.10 2.29
N VAL A 201 16.57 2.55 1.37
CA VAL A 201 17.75 3.24 0.81
C VAL A 201 17.37 4.51 0.07
N TRP A 202 16.21 4.52 -0.61
CA TRP A 202 15.70 5.71 -1.33
C TRP A 202 14.93 6.69 -0.45
N GLY A 203 14.92 6.49 0.87
CA GLY A 203 14.32 7.41 1.84
C GLY A 203 12.82 7.24 2.04
N LEU A 204 12.23 6.12 1.59
CA LEU A 204 10.86 5.77 1.92
C LEU A 204 10.84 4.93 3.21
N GLY A 205 10.28 5.49 4.28
CA GLY A 205 10.20 4.80 5.57
C GLY A 205 9.42 3.48 5.49
N ARG A 206 9.76 2.52 6.36
CA ARG A 206 9.23 1.15 6.35
C ARG A 206 7.69 1.09 6.34
N GLU A 207 7.03 1.93 7.13
CA GLU A 207 5.56 2.02 7.16
C GLU A 207 4.99 2.36 5.78
N ARG A 208 5.49 3.44 5.15
CA ARG A 208 5.07 3.87 3.81
C ARG A 208 5.47 2.87 2.73
N GLY A 209 6.61 2.18 2.89
CA GLY A 209 7.03 1.11 1.99
C GLY A 209 6.07 -0.08 2.01
N LEU A 210 5.60 -0.49 3.19
CA LEU A 210 4.58 -1.55 3.34
C LEU A 210 3.24 -1.11 2.73
N GLU A 211 2.83 0.13 2.93
CA GLU A 211 1.65 0.69 2.25
C GLU A 211 1.80 0.66 0.72
N ALA A 212 2.98 1.00 0.21
CA ALA A 212 3.26 1.07 -1.23
C ALA A 212 3.27 -0.30 -1.94
N LEU A 213 3.57 -1.38 -1.20
CA LEU A 213 3.54 -2.76 -1.71
C LEU A 213 2.20 -3.48 -1.49
N GLY A 214 1.39 -3.00 -0.54
CA GLY A 214 0.15 -3.67 -0.13
C GLY A 214 -1.10 -2.81 -0.27
N VAL A 215 -1.22 -1.78 0.56
CA VAL A 215 -2.46 -0.99 0.72
C VAL A 215 -2.77 -0.17 -0.53
N ASN A 216 -1.78 0.55 -1.06
CA ASN A 216 -1.93 1.41 -2.22
C ASN A 216 -2.26 0.64 -3.51
N PRO A 217 -1.52 -0.43 -3.87
CA PRO A 217 -1.86 -1.21 -5.06
C PRO A 217 -3.20 -1.94 -4.90
N ARG A 218 -3.54 -2.44 -3.70
CA ARG A 218 -4.89 -2.96 -3.42
C ARG A 218 -5.96 -1.91 -3.69
N GLY A 219 -5.74 -0.68 -3.22
CA GLY A 219 -6.63 0.45 -3.45
C GLY A 219 -6.85 0.71 -4.94
N VAL A 220 -5.80 0.68 -5.75
CA VAL A 220 -5.92 0.81 -7.22
C VAL A 220 -6.77 -0.32 -7.80
N VAL A 221 -6.42 -1.58 -7.53
CA VAL A 221 -7.11 -2.75 -8.10
C VAL A 221 -8.61 -2.75 -7.74
N VAL A 222 -8.94 -2.49 -6.47
CA VAL A 222 -10.33 -2.47 -6.02
C VAL A 222 -11.08 -1.29 -6.64
N ASN A 223 -10.51 -0.09 -6.64
CA ASN A 223 -11.19 1.09 -7.16
C ASN A 223 -11.44 0.98 -8.67
N GLU A 224 -10.47 0.50 -9.45
CA GLU A 224 -10.67 0.28 -10.89
C GLU A 224 -11.64 -0.87 -11.18
N GLY A 225 -11.67 -1.91 -10.34
CA GLY A 225 -12.71 -2.93 -10.39
C GLY A 225 -14.11 -2.32 -10.21
N LEU A 226 -14.29 -1.50 -9.17
CA LEU A 226 -15.54 -0.83 -8.85
C LEU A 226 -15.99 0.16 -9.93
N LYS A 227 -15.06 0.89 -10.57
CA LYS A 227 -15.37 1.80 -11.68
C LYS A 227 -15.91 1.07 -12.92
N ARG A 228 -15.52 -0.19 -13.12
CA ARG A 228 -15.93 -0.99 -14.29
C ARG A 228 -17.20 -1.79 -14.03
N SER A 229 -17.33 -2.38 -12.85
CA SER A 229 -18.52 -3.15 -12.46
C SER A 229 -19.67 -2.27 -11.94
N GLY A 230 -19.39 -1.00 -11.68
CA GLY A 230 -20.35 -0.08 -11.11
C GLY A 230 -20.62 1.13 -11.98
N PHE A 231 -21.81 1.70 -11.83
CA PHE A 231 -22.22 2.94 -12.47
C PHE A 231 -22.76 3.89 -11.40
N ARG A 232 -22.14 5.07 -11.27
CA ARG A 232 -22.57 6.13 -10.34
C ARG A 232 -22.82 5.66 -8.89
N GLY A 233 -22.00 4.74 -8.38
CA GLY A 233 -22.09 4.23 -7.01
C GLY A 233 -22.97 2.99 -6.84
N VAL A 234 -23.65 2.53 -7.90
CA VAL A 234 -24.32 1.22 -7.92
C VAL A 234 -23.33 0.19 -8.41
N ILE A 235 -23.17 -0.94 -7.71
CA ILE A 235 -22.27 -2.03 -8.08
C ILE A 235 -23.12 -3.23 -8.49
N ASP A 236 -22.88 -3.77 -9.67
CA ASP A 236 -23.49 -5.03 -10.08
C ASP A 236 -22.81 -6.19 -9.33
N VAL A 237 -23.55 -6.87 -8.45
CA VAL A 237 -23.07 -8.01 -7.68
C VAL A 237 -23.62 -9.28 -8.31
N VAL A 238 -22.81 -9.92 -9.14
CA VAL A 238 -23.13 -11.24 -9.69
C VAL A 238 -22.98 -12.27 -8.57
N ASN A 239 -24.11 -12.77 -8.07
CA ASN A 239 -24.12 -13.78 -7.01
C ASN A 239 -23.65 -15.13 -7.58
N GLY A 240 -22.42 -15.53 -7.26
CA GLY A 240 -21.74 -16.69 -7.85
C GLY A 240 -22.26 -18.07 -7.42
N GLY A 241 -23.47 -18.14 -6.88
CA GLY A 241 -24.07 -19.35 -6.32
C GLY A 241 -23.45 -19.78 -4.99
N GLU A 242 -24.21 -20.55 -4.20
CA GLU A 242 -23.67 -21.22 -3.02
C GLU A 242 -22.77 -22.38 -3.47
N ARG A 243 -21.54 -22.44 -2.96
CA ARG A 243 -20.70 -23.63 -3.16
C ARG A 243 -21.41 -24.81 -2.48
N PRO A 244 -21.67 -25.93 -3.17
CA PRO A 244 -22.30 -27.08 -2.55
C PRO A 244 -21.45 -27.52 -1.36
N VAL A 245 -22.07 -27.57 -0.18
CA VAL A 245 -21.46 -28.13 1.02
C VAL A 245 -21.21 -29.59 0.72
N VAL A 246 -19.94 -29.96 0.52
CA VAL A 246 -19.56 -31.36 0.42
C VAL A 246 -19.77 -31.96 1.81
N GLU A 247 -20.91 -32.62 2.00
CA GLU A 247 -21.14 -33.48 3.16
C GLU A 247 -20.00 -34.51 3.20
N ARG A 248 -19.09 -34.31 4.15
CA ARG A 248 -18.11 -35.36 4.48
C ARG A 248 -18.93 -36.50 5.08
N LYS A 249 -19.17 -37.54 4.28
CA LYS A 249 -19.61 -38.84 4.79
C LYS A 249 -18.55 -39.33 5.78
N GLU A 250 -18.87 -39.27 7.06
CA GLU A 250 -18.13 -39.95 8.12
C GLU A 250 -18.22 -41.46 7.85
N GLY A 251 -17.18 -42.01 7.22
CA GLY A 251 -16.98 -43.43 7.12
C GLY A 251 -16.58 -43.98 8.48
N GLY A 252 -17.48 -44.73 9.10
CA GLY A 252 -17.22 -45.43 10.36
C GLY A 252 -16.08 -46.45 10.23
N LYS A 253 -15.20 -46.44 11.24
CA LYS A 253 -14.40 -47.61 11.63
C LYS A 253 -14.46 -47.75 13.15
N GLU A 254 -15.11 -48.81 13.60
CA GLU A 254 -15.10 -49.27 14.98
C GLU A 254 -13.83 -50.06 15.33
N SER A 255 -13.59 -50.11 16.65
CA SER A 255 -12.65 -50.92 17.46
C SER A 255 -11.24 -50.31 17.68
N ALA A 256 -10.69 -50.22 18.89
CA ALA A 256 -11.00 -50.90 20.16
C ALA A 256 -10.72 -50.04 21.41
N LYS A 257 -11.42 -50.38 22.51
CA LYS A 257 -11.36 -49.82 23.86
C LYS A 257 -9.99 -49.99 24.55
N ALA A 258 -9.55 -49.00 25.30
CA ALA A 258 -8.97 -49.20 26.64
C ALA A 258 -9.19 -47.97 27.54
N LYS A 259 -9.59 -48.26 28.78
CA LYS A 259 -10.05 -47.36 29.86
C LYS A 259 -8.94 -46.43 30.36
N THR A 260 -9.30 -45.23 30.83
CA THR A 260 -9.12 -44.83 32.25
C THR A 260 -10.01 -43.61 32.54
N LYS A 261 -11.10 -43.84 33.28
CA LYS A 261 -11.89 -42.81 33.97
C LYS A 261 -11.24 -42.58 35.35
N ARG A 262 -10.98 -41.32 35.71
CA ARG A 262 -11.17 -40.86 37.10
C ARG A 262 -12.18 -39.72 37.09
N LYS A 263 -13.18 -39.93 37.93
CA LYS A 263 -14.40 -39.17 38.16
C LYS A 263 -14.10 -38.13 39.25
N VAL A 264 -14.52 -36.90 39.07
CA VAL A 264 -14.84 -36.01 40.20
C VAL A 264 -16.27 -35.56 39.97
N GLU A 265 -17.13 -35.98 40.89
CA GLU A 265 -18.52 -35.57 41.02
C GLU A 265 -18.57 -34.13 41.52
N GLU A 266 -19.51 -33.34 41.01
CA GLU A 266 -20.15 -32.34 41.85
C GLU A 266 -21.67 -32.40 41.68
N THR A 267 -22.28 -32.45 42.85
CA THR A 267 -23.63 -32.79 43.19
C THR A 267 -24.56 -31.62 42.86
N THR A 268 -25.69 -31.90 42.23
CA THR A 268 -26.82 -30.97 42.13
C THR A 268 -27.41 -30.70 43.50
N VAL A 269 -27.41 -29.45 43.93
CA VAL A 269 -28.32 -28.90 44.94
C VAL A 269 -29.04 -27.69 44.34
N GLU A 270 -30.32 -27.63 44.63
CA GLU A 270 -31.37 -26.85 43.99
C GLU A 270 -31.22 -25.32 44.06
N GLY A 271 -31.76 -24.64 43.04
CA GLY A 271 -32.49 -23.39 43.22
C GLY A 271 -31.74 -22.07 43.04
N THR A 272 -31.33 -21.71 41.82
CA THR A 272 -31.36 -20.31 41.33
C THR A 272 -31.35 -20.27 39.79
N PRO A 273 -32.10 -19.36 39.14
CA PRO A 273 -32.17 -19.29 37.68
C PRO A 273 -30.84 -18.80 37.07
N PRO A 274 -30.48 -19.26 35.86
CA PRO A 274 -29.20 -18.94 35.25
C PRO A 274 -29.13 -17.45 34.87
N ILE A 275 -28.22 -16.72 35.52
CA ILE A 275 -27.99 -15.30 35.25
C ILE A 275 -27.41 -15.11 33.84
N SER A 276 -28.03 -14.22 33.06
CA SER A 276 -27.57 -13.83 31.72
C SER A 276 -26.13 -13.29 31.77
N LYS A 277 -25.31 -13.65 30.76
CA LYS A 277 -23.91 -13.22 30.61
C LYS A 277 -23.70 -11.71 30.79
N ARG A 278 -24.74 -10.89 30.53
CA ARG A 278 -24.72 -9.43 30.69
C ARG A 278 -24.79 -8.98 32.16
N GLN A 279 -25.55 -9.69 33.00
CA GLN A 279 -25.65 -9.41 34.44
C GLN A 279 -24.38 -9.84 35.19
N ALA A 280 -23.80 -10.99 34.84
CA ALA A 280 -22.52 -11.43 35.40
C ALA A 280 -21.38 -10.42 35.13
N LYS A 281 -21.36 -9.84 33.92
CA LYS A 281 -20.38 -8.80 33.56
C LYS A 281 -20.58 -7.50 34.35
N ARG A 282 -21.84 -7.13 34.64
CA ARG A 282 -22.17 -5.92 35.42
C ARG A 282 -21.77 -6.09 36.89
N MET A 283 -22.10 -7.22 37.52
CA MET A 283 -21.71 -7.51 38.90
C MET A 283 -20.19 -7.58 39.07
N LYS A 284 -19.46 -8.15 38.09
CA LYS A 284 -17.99 -8.17 38.12
C LYS A 284 -17.37 -6.78 38.05
N LEU A 285 -17.97 -5.87 37.28
CA LEU A 285 -17.50 -4.49 37.14
C LEU A 285 -17.79 -3.66 38.39
N GLU A 286 -18.90 -3.96 39.07
CA GLU A 286 -19.30 -3.34 40.34
C GLU A 286 -18.44 -3.83 41.50
N ALA A 287 -18.10 -5.13 41.55
CA ALA A 287 -17.14 -5.69 42.49
C ALA A 287 -15.72 -5.09 42.33
N LEU A 288 -15.30 -4.84 41.08
CA LEU A 288 -14.03 -4.14 40.78
C LEU A 288 -14.06 -2.65 41.17
N LYS A 289 -15.22 -2.01 41.18
CA LYS A 289 -15.38 -0.64 41.68
C LYS A 289 -15.36 -0.61 43.21
N ALA A 290 -16.00 -1.57 43.86
CA ALA A 290 -15.99 -1.71 45.31
C ALA A 290 -14.58 -2.02 45.86
N SER A 291 -13.81 -2.86 45.18
CA SER A 291 -12.42 -3.13 45.58
C SER A 291 -11.49 -1.93 45.42
N LYS A 292 -11.71 -1.10 44.39
CA LYS A 292 -10.98 0.18 44.23
C LYS A 292 -11.37 1.23 45.28
N ALA A 293 -12.62 1.26 45.73
CA ALA A 293 -13.07 2.16 46.79
C ALA A 293 -12.49 1.79 48.17
N ASN A 294 -12.33 0.48 48.45
CA ASN A 294 -11.67 0.01 49.68
C ASN A 294 -10.14 0.19 49.67
N ALA A 295 -9.50 0.28 48.50
CA ALA A 295 -8.08 0.60 48.41
C ALA A 295 -7.77 2.09 48.67
N SER A 296 -8.74 2.99 48.41
CA SER A 296 -8.60 4.43 48.67
C SER A 296 -8.83 4.85 50.13
N SER A 297 -9.40 3.99 50.98
CA SER A 297 -9.65 4.29 52.41
C SER A 297 -8.53 3.84 53.34
N GLN A 298 -7.55 3.06 52.86
CA GLN A 298 -6.38 2.62 53.64
C GLN A 298 -5.15 3.54 53.49
N SER A 299 -5.14 4.51 52.58
CA SER A 299 -4.00 5.42 52.36
C SER A 299 -4.07 6.78 53.08
N GLN A 300 -5.01 6.98 54.01
CA GLN A 300 -5.17 8.24 54.77
C GLN A 300 -4.90 8.13 56.29
N LYS A 301 -4.22 7.06 56.75
CA LYS A 301 -3.91 6.85 58.18
C LYS A 301 -2.43 6.68 58.51
N GLU A 302 -1.54 7.39 57.82
CA GLU A 302 -0.17 7.72 58.30
C GLU A 302 0.13 9.11 57.70
N GLY A 303 0.12 10.21 58.45
CA GLY A 303 1.09 10.55 59.48
C GLY A 303 1.63 11.94 59.14
N SER A 304 0.98 12.97 59.68
CA SER A 304 1.33 14.39 59.59
C SER A 304 2.66 14.71 60.31
N SER A 305 3.58 15.43 59.65
CA SER A 305 4.35 16.53 60.27
C SER A 305 5.24 17.24 59.23
N SER A 306 5.08 18.55 59.11
CA SER A 306 6.02 19.45 58.42
C SER A 306 6.68 20.33 59.48
N PRO A 307 7.93 20.77 59.26
CA PRO A 307 8.16 22.21 59.43
C PRO A 307 8.99 22.85 58.30
N GLN A 308 8.67 24.13 58.10
CA GLN A 308 9.18 25.12 57.15
C GLN A 308 10.68 25.40 57.28
N ILE A 309 11.40 25.63 56.16
CA ILE A 309 12.55 26.57 56.09
C ILE A 309 12.57 27.34 54.76
N LYS A 310 12.97 28.60 54.89
CA LYS A 310 12.89 29.77 54.01
C LYS A 310 13.71 29.71 52.71
N THR A 311 13.15 30.35 51.69
CA THR A 311 13.76 30.82 50.45
C THR A 311 14.81 31.90 50.72
N GLN A 312 16.00 31.79 50.13
CA GLN A 312 16.94 32.91 49.96
C GLN A 312 17.35 33.02 48.50
N ILE A 313 17.00 34.17 47.93
CA ILE A 313 17.37 34.66 46.60
C ILE A 313 18.69 35.42 46.77
N GLN A 314 19.68 35.15 45.94
CA GLN A 314 20.77 36.11 45.68
C GLN A 314 20.90 36.35 44.18
N SER A 315 20.54 37.58 43.82
CA SER A 315 20.94 38.31 42.64
C SER A 315 22.41 38.73 42.75
N LYS A 316 23.12 38.81 41.62
CA LYS A 316 24.32 39.64 41.50
C LYS A 316 24.26 40.43 40.21
N ALA A 317 24.28 41.74 40.37
CA ALA A 317 24.19 42.75 39.33
C ALA A 317 25.60 43.18 38.87
N THR A 318 25.68 43.46 37.56
CA THR A 318 26.43 44.51 36.84
C THR A 318 27.51 45.33 37.54
N THR A 319 28.65 45.49 36.84
CA THR A 319 29.28 46.81 36.63
C THR A 319 29.91 46.90 35.23
N SER A 320 29.67 48.06 34.62
CA SER A 320 30.11 48.61 33.34
C SER A 320 31.49 49.26 33.41
N ASP A 321 32.20 49.28 32.28
CA ASP A 321 33.03 50.38 31.70
C ASP A 321 34.03 49.76 30.69
N SER A 322 34.56 50.40 29.64
CA SER A 322 34.25 51.58 28.83
C SER A 322 35.26 51.56 27.66
N THR A 323 34.90 52.15 26.52
CA THR A 323 35.80 52.72 25.48
C THR A 323 36.84 51.83 24.76
N SER A 324 36.74 51.72 23.43
CA SER A 324 37.54 52.58 22.53
C SER A 324 37.42 52.18 21.05
N LYS A 325 37.32 53.21 20.21
CA LYS A 325 37.45 53.20 18.74
C LYS A 325 38.84 52.71 18.32
N LEU A 326 38.97 52.08 17.14
CA LEU A 326 39.94 52.45 16.09
C LEU A 326 39.89 51.47 14.89
N LYS A 327 39.42 51.99 13.74
CA LYS A 327 39.90 51.62 12.37
C LYS A 327 41.10 52.53 12.07
N PRO A 328 42.08 52.08 11.26
CA PRO A 328 42.16 52.51 9.85
C PRO A 328 42.58 51.37 8.89
N LYS A 329 42.02 51.29 7.68
CA LYS A 329 42.60 51.70 6.38
C LYS A 329 43.97 51.09 6.05
N GLY A 330 43.94 50.23 5.03
CA GLY A 330 45.02 49.73 4.18
C GLY A 330 44.35 48.93 3.07
#